data_AF-A0A928D5N7-F1
#
_entry.id   AF-A0A928D5N7-F1
#
_cell.length_a   1.000
_cell.length_b   1.000
_cell.length_c   1.000
_cell.angle_alpha   90.00
_cell.angle_beta   90.00
_cell.angle_gamma   90.00
#
_symmetry.space_group_name_H-M   'P 1'
#
loop_
_entity.id
_entity.type
_entity.pdbx_description
1 polymer ?
#
loop_
_entity_poly.entity_id
_entity_poly.type
_entity_poly.pdbx_seq_one_letter_code
_entity_poly.pdbx_strand_id
1 'polypeptide(L)' 'MQLLEIERELGGAESAAALARHDAVLAGLESRIAEAMRKGLPPDDFSRVEQLREANLVARKILRLSARGGGR' A
#
# COMPACT_ATOMS: atom_id res chain seq x y z
N MET A 1 5.08 8.21 14.30
CA MET A 1 4.58 9.45 13.66
C MET A 1 4.80 9.43 12.13
N GLN A 2 4.66 8.28 11.47
CA GLN A 2 4.99 8.11 10.03
C GLN A 2 3.92 8.67 9.06
N LEU A 3 2.69 8.88 9.53
CA LEU A 3 1.59 9.38 8.70
C LEU A 3 1.91 10.78 8.13
N LEU A 4 2.50 11.65 8.96
CA LEU A 4 2.87 13.03 8.60
C LEU A 4 4.01 13.09 7.57
N GLU A 5 4.88 12.07 7.52
CA GLU A 5 5.99 12.03 6.57
C GLU A 5 5.50 11.67 5.17
N ILE A 6 4.63 10.65 5.06
CA ILE A 6 4.05 10.23 3.77
C ILE A 6 3.18 11.36 3.19
N GLU A 7 2.34 12.00 4.00
CA GLU A 7 1.52 13.14 3.55
C GLU A 7 2.39 14.30 3.07
N ARG A 8 3.51 14.58 3.75
CA ARG A 8 4.46 15.62 3.34
C ARG A 8 5.18 15.28 2.03
N GLU A 9 5.59 14.03 1.85
CA GLU A 9 6.20 13.57 0.59
C GLU A 9 5.22 13.67 -0.59
N LEU A 10 3.95 13.29 -0.36
CA LEU A 10 2.91 13.29 -1.38
C LEU A 10 2.39 14.69 -1.72
N GLY A 11 2.53 15.67 -0.83
CA GLY A 11 2.21 17.08 -1.09
C GLY A 11 3.38 17.91 -1.62
N GLY A 12 4.59 17.34 -1.71
CA GLY A 12 5.81 18.05 -2.11
C GLY A 12 6.06 18.06 -3.63
N ALA A 13 7.14 18.74 -4.04
CA ALA A 13 7.56 18.82 -5.45
C ALA A 13 7.90 17.46 -6.09
N GLU A 14 8.21 16.45 -5.28
CA GLU A 14 8.51 15.08 -5.71
C GLU A 14 7.31 14.13 -5.57
N SER A 15 6.08 14.65 -5.46
CA SER A 15 4.87 13.86 -5.20
C SER A 15 4.71 12.68 -6.16
N ALA A 16 4.98 12.86 -7.46
CA ALA A 16 4.93 11.80 -8.46
C ALA A 16 5.94 10.68 -8.21
N ALA A 17 7.17 11.03 -7.82
CA ALA A 17 8.21 10.04 -7.50
C ALA A 17 7.90 9.31 -6.18
N ALA A 18 7.41 10.03 -5.17
CA ALA A 18 6.94 9.44 -3.92
C ALA A 18 5.78 8.46 -4.16
N LEU A 19 4.79 8.86 -4.97
CA LEU A 19 3.69 8.00 -5.40
C LEU A 19 4.17 6.71 -6.06
N ALA A 20 5.11 6.81 -7.00
CA ALA A 20 5.67 5.64 -7.68
C ALA A 20 6.39 4.69 -6.71
N ARG A 21 7.17 5.22 -5.75
CA ARG A 21 7.83 4.40 -4.73
C ARG A 21 6.82 3.67 -3.85
N HIS A 22 5.81 4.38 -3.34
CA HIS A 22 4.79 3.81 -2.46
C HIS A 22 3.94 2.77 -3.20
N ASP A 23 3.56 3.00 -4.46
CA ASP A 23 2.82 2.02 -5.26
C ASP A 23 3.67 0.76 -5.54
N ALA A 24 4.97 0.91 -5.81
CA ALA A 24 5.88 -0.23 -6.00
C ALA A 24 5.99 -1.10 -4.73
N VAL A 25 6.08 -0.48 -3.55
CA VAL A 25 6.09 -1.20 -2.26
C VAL A 25 4.78 -1.98 -2.07
N LEU A 26 3.64 -1.34 -2.32
CA LEU A 26 2.32 -1.97 -2.18
C LEU A 26 2.13 -3.13 -3.17
N ALA A 27 2.58 -2.98 -4.42
CA ALA A 27 2.56 -4.04 -5.42
C ALA A 27 3.46 -5.24 -5.04
N GLY A 28 4.64 -4.97 -4.47
CA GLY A 28 5.51 -6.01 -3.93
C GLY A 28 4.86 -6.80 -2.78
N LEU A 29 4.18 -6.10 -1.87
CA LEU A 29 3.43 -6.72 -0.79
C LEU A 29 2.26 -7.56 -1.31
N GLU A 30 1.53 -7.08 -2.32
CA GLU A 30 0.44 -7.84 -2.97
C GLU A 30 0.96 -9.16 -3.56
N SER A 31 2.12 -9.11 -4.21
CA SER A 31 2.75 -10.30 -4.80
C SER A 31 3.14 -11.34 -3.73
N ARG A 32 3.70 -10.88 -2.60
CA ARG A 32 4.06 -11.75 -1.47
C ARG A 32 2.84 -12.37 -0.79
N ILE A 33 1.77 -11.60 -0.63
CA ILE A 33 0.47 -12.07 -0.11
C ILE A 33 -0.11 -13.15 -1.02
N ALA A 34 -0.14 -12.89 -2.33
CA ALA A 34 -0.64 -13.87 -3.31
C ALA A 34 0.19 -15.15 -3.32
N GLU A 35 1.52 -15.06 -3.16
CA GLU A 35 2.38 -16.23 -3.01
C GLU A 35 2.09 -17.01 -1.73
N ALA A 36 1.94 -16.33 -0.60
CA ALA A 36 1.63 -16.96 0.68
C ALA A 36 0.29 -17.70 0.63
N MET A 37 -0.76 -17.08 0.07
CA MET A 37 -2.06 -17.74 -0.12
C MET A 37 -1.98 -18.97 -1.03
N ARG A 38 -1.20 -18.94 -2.11
CA ARG A 38 -1.01 -20.08 -3.02
C ARG A 38 -0.31 -21.27 -2.36
N LYS A 39 0.60 -21.03 -1.41
CA LYS A 39 1.37 -22.09 -0.74
C LYS A 39 0.55 -22.93 0.25
N GLY A 40 -0.68 -22.50 0.56
CA GLY A 40 -1.53 -23.18 1.55
C GLY A 40 -1.02 -22.90 2.95
N LEU A 41 -1.57 -21.86 3.59
CA LEU A 41 -1.20 -21.48 4.95
C LEU A 41 -2.09 -22.20 5.98
N PRO A 42 -1.57 -22.42 7.20
CA PRO A 42 -2.42 -22.76 8.34
C PRO A 42 -3.54 -21.72 8.54
N PRO A 43 -4.71 -22.09 9.10
CA PRO A 43 -5.87 -21.20 9.21
C PRO A 43 -5.59 -19.85 9.88
N ASP A 44 -4.80 -19.84 10.97
CA ASP A 44 -4.46 -18.62 11.70
C ASP A 44 -3.60 -17.66 10.85
N ASP A 45 -2.70 -18.21 10.04
CA ASP A 45 -1.86 -17.43 9.13
C ASP A 45 -2.63 -17.00 7.88
N PHE A 46 -3.60 -17.79 7.44
CA PHE A 46 -4.51 -17.41 6.35
C PHE A 46 -5.32 -16.18 6.72
N SER A 47 -5.95 -16.16 7.90
CA SER A 47 -6.72 -15.00 8.39
C SER A 47 -5.85 -13.74 8.51
N ARG A 48 -4.62 -13.89 9.03
CA ARG A 48 -3.65 -12.77 9.08
C ARG A 48 -3.28 -12.27 7.69
N VAL A 49 -3.03 -13.16 6.74
CA VAL A 49 -2.67 -12.78 5.37
C VAL A 49 -3.84 -12.13 4.63
N GLU A 50 -5.08 -12.55 4.88
CA GLU A 50 -6.26 -11.85 4.37
C GLU A 50 -6.38 -10.43 4.95
N GLN A 51 -6.19 -10.25 6.26
CA GLN A 51 -6.18 -8.91 6.86
C GLN A 51 -5.09 -8.01 6.27
N LEU A 52 -3.89 -8.57 6.03
CA LEU A 52 -2.81 -7.85 5.35
C LEU A 52 -3.18 -7.47 3.91
N ARG A 53 -3.91 -8.34 3.20
CA ARG A 53 -4.43 -8.06 1.85
C ARG A 53 -5.42 -6.91 1.87
N GLU A 54 -6.37 -6.92 2.79
CA GLU A 54 -7.35 -5.84 2.94
C GLU A 54 -6.66 -4.51 3.27
N ALA A 55 -5.72 -4.51 4.21
CA ALA A 55 -4.94 -3.33 4.56
C ALA A 55 -4.17 -2.76 3.37
N ASN A 56 -3.54 -3.63 2.56
CA ASN A 56 -2.84 -3.22 1.33
C ASN A 56 -3.81 -2.59 0.31
N LEU A 57 -4.97 -3.21 0.09
CA LEU A 57 -6.00 -2.67 -0.81
C LEU A 57 -6.50 -1.29 -0.35
N VAL A 58 -6.70 -1.09 0.95
CA VAL A 58 -7.07 0.20 1.52
C VAL A 58 -5.95 1.22 1.31
N ALA A 59 -4.70 0.87 1.59
CA ALA A 59 -3.55 1.75 1.39
C ALA A 59 -3.41 2.19 -0.08
N ARG A 60 -3.59 1.28 -1.04
CA ARG A 60 -3.58 1.62 -2.48
C ARG A 60 -4.71 2.57 -2.88
N LYS A 61 -5.91 2.39 -2.31
CA LYS A 61 -7.05 3.31 -2.54
C LYS A 61 -6.72 4.70 -2.00
N ILE A 62 -6.21 4.80 -0.77
CA ILE A 62 -5.81 6.06 -0.15
C ILE A 62 -4.73 6.76 -1.00
N LEU A 63 -3.68 6.03 -1.39
CA LEU A 63 -2.59 6.57 -2.22
C LEU A 63 -3.11 7.16 -3.54
N ARG A 64 -4.03 6.47 -4.22
CA ARG A 64 -4.67 6.96 -5.46
C ARG A 64 -5.55 8.19 -5.24
N LEU A 65 -6.24 8.27 -4.10
CA LEU A 65 -7.04 9.45 -3.74
C LEU A 65 -6.13 10.65 -3.46
N SER A 66 -5.02 10.46 -2.74
CA SER A 66 -4.03 11.51 -2.49
C SER A 66 -3.43 12.05 -3.80
N ALA A 67 -3.17 11.18 -4.79
CA ALA A 67 -2.69 11.59 -6.11
C ALA A 67 -3.68 12.48 -6.87
N ARG A 68 -4.99 12.32 -6.64
CA ARG A 68 -6.05 13.11 -7.30
C ARG A 68 -6.33 14.43 -6.58
N GLY A 69 -6.04 14.52 -5.28
CA GLY A 69 -6.31 15.69 -4.45
C GLY A 69 -5.27 16.81 -4.52
N GLY A 70 -4.05 16.53 -5.01
CA GLY A 70 -2.92 17.48 -5.01
C GLY A 70 -2.89 18.50 -6.16
N GLY A 71 -3.91 18.56 -7.01
CA GLY A 71 -4.01 19.50 -8.14
C GLY A 71 -4.84 20.75 -7.82
N ARG A 72 -4.55 21.44 -6.72
CA ARG A 72 -5.16 22.73 -6.36
C ARG A 72 -4.12 23.79 -6.12
#